data_AF-A0AAW1D1T0-F1
#
_entry.id   AF-A0AAW1D1T0-F1
#
_cell.length_a   1.000
_cell.length_b   1.000
_cell.length_c   1.000
_cell.angle_alpha   90.00
_cell.angle_beta   90.00
_cell.angle_gamma   90.00
#
_symmetry.space_group_name_H-M   'P 1'
#
loop_
_entity.id
_entity.type
_entity.pdbx_description
1 polymer ?
#
loop_
_entity_poly.entity_id
_entity_poly.type
_entity_poly.pdbx_seq_one_letter_code
_entity_poly.pdbx_strand_id
1 'polypeptide(L)'
;MLQIFLSNSTVVTLRNVQKELTGFYGCEVSADAPLFHTDIKYAPVIVTEEPVSLPELNVEKTKYSLGEKIRANCTSQGGYPPANLTWHINGKEVKEWVGTVVVEVPGMSEVEFEARSSLFRDGKLRLRCLATQFTLYRQSAEVDIQEDIPQLAHVMGPTPPAHTNGKLIFYLLFSNSISYC
;
A
#
# COMPACT_ATOMS: atom_id res chain seq x y z
N MET A 1 -7.14 17.38 -33.88
CA MET A 1 -8.33 18.27 -33.89
C MET A 1 -9.43 17.55 -33.13
N LEU A 2 -10.03 18.20 -32.13
CA LEU A 2 -11.18 17.67 -31.38
C LEU A 2 -12.34 17.40 -32.35
N GLN A 3 -12.99 16.24 -32.21
CA GLN A 3 -14.17 15.90 -33.02
C GLN A 3 -15.37 15.64 -32.11
N ILE A 4 -16.45 16.41 -32.31
CA ILE A 4 -17.75 16.12 -31.72
C ILE A 4 -18.36 14.97 -32.52
N PHE A 5 -18.60 13.84 -31.86
CA PHE A 5 -19.13 12.65 -32.50
C PHE A 5 -20.66 12.58 -32.41
N LEU A 6 -21.22 12.84 -31.23
CA LEU A 6 -22.66 12.89 -30.99
C LEU A 6 -22.96 14.08 -30.09
N SER A 7 -24.07 14.76 -30.36
CA SER A 7 -24.57 15.84 -29.53
C SER A 7 -26.09 15.83 -29.52
N ASN A 8 -26.69 15.98 -28.34
CA ASN A 8 -28.11 16.22 -28.16
C ASN A 8 -28.32 17.30 -27.07
N SER A 9 -29.55 17.50 -26.60
CA SER A 9 -29.87 18.53 -25.61
C SER A 9 -29.21 18.36 -24.24
N THR A 10 -28.61 17.20 -23.95
CA THR A 10 -28.03 16.87 -22.62
C THR A 10 -26.66 16.19 -22.68
N VAL A 11 -26.28 15.59 -23.81
CA VAL A 11 -25.09 14.75 -23.94
C VAL A 11 -24.27 15.22 -25.13
N VAL A 12 -22.97 15.41 -24.89
CA VAL A 12 -21.95 15.63 -25.92
C VAL A 12 -20.91 14.50 -25.81
N THR A 13 -20.70 13.78 -26.90
CA THR A 13 -19.67 12.74 -27.01
C THR A 13 -18.52 13.26 -27.86
N LEU A 14 -17.33 13.29 -27.28
CA LEU A 14 -16.10 13.70 -27.95
C LEU A 14 -15.31 12.45 -28.37
N ARG A 15 -14.70 12.47 -29.55
CA ARG A 15 -13.78 11.43 -30.04
C ARG A 15 -12.38 11.99 -30.21
N ASN A 16 -11.40 11.08 -30.16
CA ASN A 16 -9.98 11.39 -30.31
C ASN A 16 -9.56 12.50 -29.33
N VAL A 17 -9.93 12.31 -28.06
CA VAL A 17 -9.68 13.28 -26.99
C VAL A 17 -8.20 13.22 -26.61
N GLN A 18 -7.54 14.37 -26.58
CA GLN A 18 -6.12 14.51 -26.22
C GLN A 18 -5.99 15.32 -24.92
N LYS A 19 -4.84 15.23 -24.26
CA LYS A 19 -4.60 15.83 -22.93
C LYS A 19 -4.89 17.33 -22.89
N GLU A 20 -4.60 18.01 -24.00
CA GLU A 20 -4.76 19.46 -24.19
C GLU A 20 -6.22 19.90 -24.16
N LEU A 21 -7.17 18.97 -24.28
CA LEU A 21 -8.60 19.23 -24.18
C LEU A 21 -9.11 19.23 -22.73
N THR A 22 -8.22 19.07 -21.75
CA THR A 22 -8.51 19.32 -20.33
C THR A 22 -8.83 20.80 -20.13
N GLY A 23 -9.97 21.10 -19.50
CA GLY A 23 -10.39 22.48 -19.29
C GLY A 23 -11.82 22.60 -18.79
N PHE A 24 -12.35 23.81 -18.80
CA PHE A 24 -13.75 24.09 -18.46
C PHE A 24 -14.62 24.02 -19.71
N TYR A 25 -15.66 23.20 -19.64
CA TYR A 25 -16.66 23.07 -20.69
C TYR A 25 -17.93 23.79 -20.24
N GLY A 26 -18.43 24.67 -21.10
CA GLY A 26 -19.68 25.41 -20.89
C GLY A 26 -20.84 24.76 -21.64
N CYS A 27 -21.98 24.66 -20.99
CA CYS A 27 -23.26 24.39 -21.62
C CYS A 27 -24.08 25.68 -21.61
N GLU A 28 -24.51 26.13 -22.79
CA GLU A 28 -25.35 27.31 -22.99
C GLU A 28 -26.76 26.87 -23.38
N VAL A 29 -27.76 27.43 -22.71
CA VAL A 29 -29.18 27.24 -23.04
C VAL A 29 -29.82 28.61 -23.22
N SER A 30 -30.39 28.85 -24.39
CA SER A 30 -31.02 30.12 -24.76
C SER A 30 -32.52 29.92 -25.01
N ALA A 31 -33.35 30.74 -24.37
CA ALA A 31 -34.79 30.80 -24.59
C ALA A 31 -35.11 31.70 -25.79
N ASP A 32 -36.06 31.28 -26.64
CA ASP A 32 -36.51 32.07 -27.78
C ASP A 32 -37.51 33.18 -27.35
N ALA A 33 -38.00 33.94 -28.32
CA ALA A 33 -38.97 35.00 -28.12
C ALA A 33 -40.15 34.56 -27.22
N PRO A 34 -40.64 35.42 -26.32
CA PRO A 34 -40.28 36.84 -26.14
C PRO A 34 -39.18 37.09 -25.09
N LEU A 35 -38.69 36.06 -24.38
CA LEU A 35 -37.90 36.22 -23.17
C LEU A 35 -36.39 36.40 -23.42
N PHE A 36 -35.85 35.87 -24.53
CA PHE A 36 -34.46 36.02 -24.97
C PHE A 36 -33.41 35.91 -23.85
N HIS A 37 -33.60 34.98 -22.91
CA HIS A 37 -32.67 34.75 -21.81
C HIS A 37 -31.73 33.60 -22.13
N THR A 38 -30.45 33.77 -21.78
CA THR A 38 -29.41 32.76 -21.92
C THR A 38 -28.85 32.41 -20.54
N ASP A 39 -28.84 31.13 -20.19
CA ASP A 39 -28.12 30.63 -19.02
C ASP A 39 -26.92 29.79 -19.48
N ILE A 40 -25.80 29.94 -18.77
CA ILE A 40 -24.55 29.23 -19.05
C ILE A 40 -24.08 28.58 -17.76
N LYS A 41 -23.73 27.30 -17.83
CA LYS A 41 -23.14 26.55 -16.73
C LYS A 41 -21.84 25.93 -17.18
N TYR A 42 -20.81 25.98 -16.33
CA TYR A 42 -19.49 25.46 -16.61
C TYR A 42 -19.16 24.27 -15.70
N ALA A 43 -18.44 23.28 -16.23
CA ALA A 43 -17.91 22.16 -15.47
C ALA A 43 -16.46 21.84 -15.90
N PRO A 44 -15.57 21.45 -14.97
CA PRO A 44 -14.23 21.00 -15.32
C PRO A 44 -14.26 19.60 -15.93
N VAL A 45 -13.48 19.39 -16.97
CA VAL A 45 -13.26 18.08 -17.61
C VAL A 45 -11.76 17.83 -17.65
N ILE A 46 -11.33 16.67 -17.16
CA ILE A 46 -9.93 16.23 -17.18
C ILE A 46 -9.83 15.02 -18.07
N VAL A 47 -8.96 15.10 -19.07
CA VAL A 47 -8.63 13.97 -19.94
C VAL A 47 -7.57 13.14 -19.24
N THR A 48 -7.83 11.85 -19.08
CA THR A 48 -6.95 10.96 -18.33
C THR A 48 -6.39 9.84 -19.17
N GLU A 49 -5.16 9.44 -18.88
CA GLU A 49 -4.57 8.18 -19.32
C GLU A 49 -4.29 7.33 -18.09
N GLU A 50 -4.63 6.05 -18.15
CA GLU A 50 -4.31 5.11 -17.07
C GLU A 50 -2.81 4.77 -17.10
N PRO A 51 -2.23 4.35 -15.95
CA PRO A 51 -0.88 3.82 -15.92
C PRO A 51 -0.71 2.60 -16.83
N VAL A 52 0.49 2.44 -17.38
CA VAL A 52 0.79 1.40 -18.39
C VAL A 52 0.88 0.00 -17.77
N SER A 53 1.20 -0.07 -16.49
CA SER A 53 1.38 -1.31 -15.74
C SER A 53 0.90 -1.18 -14.29
N LEU A 54 0.82 -2.32 -13.62
CA LEU A 54 0.67 -2.35 -12.16
C LEU A 54 1.84 -1.60 -11.49
N PRO A 55 1.62 -0.99 -10.31
CA PRO A 55 2.72 -0.33 -9.61
C PRO A 55 3.84 -1.32 -9.29
N GLU A 56 5.08 -0.90 -9.48
CA GLU A 56 6.27 -1.69 -9.19
C GLU A 56 6.75 -1.38 -7.78
N LEU A 57 6.82 -2.40 -6.92
CA LEU A 57 7.26 -2.27 -5.53
C LEU A 57 8.60 -2.97 -5.33
N ASN A 58 9.61 -2.20 -4.92
CA ASN A 58 10.97 -2.67 -4.66
C ASN A 58 11.36 -2.40 -3.20
N VAL A 59 11.95 -3.39 -2.54
CA VAL A 59 12.49 -3.31 -1.17
C VAL A 59 13.99 -3.61 -1.19
N GLU A 60 14.78 -2.97 -0.32
CA GLU A 60 16.23 -3.19 -0.27
C GLU A 60 16.59 -4.61 0.18
N LYS A 61 15.83 -5.17 1.14
CA LYS A 61 16.01 -6.52 1.67
C LYS A 61 14.66 -7.19 1.90
N THR A 62 14.68 -8.52 2.04
CA THR A 62 13.49 -9.32 2.38
C THR A 62 13.48 -9.79 3.84
N LYS A 63 14.57 -9.56 4.58
CA LYS A 63 14.75 -9.88 5.99
C LYS A 63 15.39 -8.71 6.72
N TYR A 64 14.88 -8.38 7.90
CA TYR A 64 15.36 -7.27 8.72
C TYR A 64 15.43 -7.65 10.20
N SER A 65 16.50 -7.22 10.87
CA SER A 65 16.58 -7.27 12.33
C SER A 65 15.74 -6.15 12.95
N LEU A 66 15.24 -6.36 14.17
CA LEU A 66 14.54 -5.30 14.89
C LEU A 66 15.44 -4.07 15.10
N GLY A 67 14.89 -2.87 14.91
CA GLY A 67 15.61 -1.59 14.98
C GLY A 67 16.27 -1.16 13.66
N GLU A 68 16.32 -2.04 12.65
CA GLU A 68 16.85 -1.69 11.32
C GLU A 68 15.86 -0.80 10.54
N LYS A 69 16.37 0.06 9.66
CA LYS A 69 15.54 0.87 8.76
C LYS A 69 15.14 0.07 7.53
N ILE A 70 13.85 -0.05 7.30
CA ILE A 70 13.25 -0.60 6.08
C ILE A 70 13.03 0.54 5.10
N ARG A 71 13.51 0.35 3.87
CA ARG A 71 13.34 1.29 2.76
C ARG A 71 12.70 0.59 1.57
N ALA A 72 11.72 1.24 0.96
CA ALA A 72 11.03 0.72 -0.20
C ALA A 72 10.66 1.84 -1.17
N ASN A 73 10.69 1.50 -2.47
CA ASN A 73 10.30 2.37 -3.56
C ASN A 73 9.08 1.76 -4.26
N CYS A 74 8.11 2.60 -4.56
CA CYS A 74 6.99 2.27 -5.42
C CYS A 74 6.97 3.20 -6.64
N THR A 75 6.83 2.64 -7.83
CA THR A 75 6.74 3.41 -9.09
C THR A 75 5.51 3.01 -9.89
N SER A 76 4.74 3.99 -10.36
CA SER A 76 3.64 3.81 -11.30
C SER A 76 4.02 4.43 -12.64
N GLN A 77 4.22 3.58 -13.66
CA GLN A 77 4.70 4.00 -14.96
C GLN A 77 3.59 4.64 -15.81
N GLY A 78 3.87 5.81 -16.36
CA GLY A 78 2.94 6.57 -17.19
C GLY A 78 1.74 7.11 -16.40
N GLY A 79 0.59 7.14 -17.05
CA GLY A 79 -0.62 7.77 -16.54
C GLY A 79 -0.59 9.30 -16.66
N TYR A 80 -1.77 9.87 -16.87
CA TYR A 80 -1.96 11.32 -16.88
C TYR A 80 -3.30 11.67 -16.22
N PRO A 81 -3.32 12.45 -15.13
CA PRO A 81 -2.16 12.78 -14.29
C PRO A 81 -1.52 11.51 -13.69
N PRO A 82 -0.26 11.58 -13.21
CA PRO A 82 0.38 10.46 -12.55
C PRO A 82 -0.44 9.95 -11.37
N ALA A 83 -0.44 8.63 -11.15
CA ALA A 83 -1.19 8.03 -10.05
C ALA A 83 -0.65 8.48 -8.69
N ASN A 84 -1.57 8.68 -7.75
CA ASN A 84 -1.25 8.89 -6.33
C ASN A 84 -0.84 7.55 -5.71
N LEU A 85 0.34 7.52 -5.11
CA LEU A 85 0.90 6.34 -4.45
C LEU A 85 0.74 6.45 -2.95
N THR A 86 0.18 5.41 -2.34
CA THR A 86 -0.12 5.35 -0.90
C THR A 86 0.45 4.07 -0.30
N TRP A 87 1.07 4.21 0.87
CA TRP A 87 1.74 3.10 1.55
C TRP A 87 0.85 2.53 2.65
N HIS A 88 0.74 1.20 2.68
CA HIS A 88 0.07 0.47 3.75
C HIS A 88 0.99 -0.58 4.37
N ILE A 89 1.02 -0.62 5.69
CA ILE A 89 1.68 -1.67 6.48
C ILE A 89 0.62 -2.49 7.19
N ASN A 90 0.58 -3.80 6.93
CA ASN A 90 -0.41 -4.73 7.50
C ASN A 90 -1.86 -4.23 7.34
N GLY A 91 -2.17 -3.66 6.17
CA GLY A 91 -3.48 -3.13 5.80
C GLY A 91 -3.80 -1.73 6.34
N LYS A 92 -2.90 -1.09 7.10
CA LYS A 92 -3.10 0.26 7.63
C LYS A 92 -2.24 1.27 6.86
N GLU A 93 -2.86 2.37 6.46
CA GLU A 93 -2.14 3.47 5.79
C GLU A 93 -1.17 4.16 6.77
N VAL A 94 0.02 4.54 6.29
CA VAL A 94 1.13 4.98 7.15
C VAL A 94 1.59 6.42 6.97
N LYS A 95 0.85 7.24 6.20
CA LYS A 95 1.23 8.63 5.86
C LYS A 95 1.59 9.50 7.08
N GLU A 96 1.02 9.21 8.25
CA GLU A 96 1.20 9.98 9.48
C GLU A 96 1.72 9.17 10.68
N TRP A 97 2.34 8.00 10.42
CA TRP A 97 2.87 7.20 11.52
C TRP A 97 4.15 7.82 12.10
N VAL A 98 4.24 7.86 13.43
CA VAL A 98 5.42 8.39 14.12
C VAL A 98 6.66 7.57 13.77
N GLY A 99 7.64 8.22 13.13
CA GLY A 99 8.89 7.61 12.68
C GLY A 99 8.84 6.99 11.28
N THR A 100 7.78 7.24 10.51
CA THR A 100 7.71 6.93 9.07
C THR A 100 7.98 8.19 8.27
N VAL A 101 8.86 8.07 7.27
CA VAL A 101 9.17 9.15 6.32
C VAL A 101 8.68 8.69 4.95
N VAL A 102 7.80 9.48 4.32
CA VAL A 102 7.33 9.24 2.94
C VAL A 102 7.78 10.41 2.07
N VAL A 103 8.42 10.10 0.95
CA VAL A 103 8.77 11.06 -0.08
C VAL A 103 7.90 10.75 -1.30
N GLU A 104 7.11 11.72 -1.76
CA GLU A 104 6.21 11.59 -2.90
C GLU A 104 6.73 12.48 -4.04
N VAL A 105 6.94 11.89 -5.21
CA VAL A 105 7.18 12.60 -6.48
C VAL A 105 6.16 12.11 -7.52
N PRO A 106 5.88 12.85 -8.60
CA PRO A 106 4.88 12.43 -9.57
C PRO A 106 5.20 11.03 -10.14
N GLY A 107 4.31 10.06 -9.88
CA GLY A 107 4.44 8.68 -10.35
C GLY A 107 5.41 7.80 -9.55
N MET A 108 6.07 8.30 -8.51
CA MET A 108 6.98 7.49 -7.68
C MET A 108 6.93 7.94 -6.21
N SER A 109 7.05 6.99 -5.29
CA SER A 109 7.10 7.27 -3.85
C SER A 109 8.09 6.36 -3.16
N GLU A 110 8.78 6.90 -2.17
CA GLU A 110 9.70 6.17 -1.31
C GLU A 110 9.21 6.24 0.14
N VAL A 111 9.36 5.14 0.88
CA VAL A 111 9.04 5.08 2.32
C VAL A 111 10.23 4.53 3.10
N GLU A 112 10.51 5.17 4.24
CA GLU A 112 11.47 4.71 5.24
C GLU A 112 10.78 4.59 6.61
N PHE A 113 10.96 3.46 7.30
CA PHE A 113 10.49 3.26 8.67
C PHE A 113 11.34 2.23 9.41
N GLU A 114 11.27 2.22 10.73
CA GLU A 114 12.01 1.28 11.58
C GLU A 114 11.29 -0.07 11.73
N ALA A 115 12.04 -1.17 11.66
CA ALA A 115 11.60 -2.53 11.91
C ALA A 115 11.27 -2.72 13.41
N ARG A 116 10.02 -2.40 13.80
CA ARG A 116 9.52 -2.57 15.17
C ARG A 116 8.82 -3.90 15.33
N SER A 117 8.96 -4.54 16.49
CA SER A 117 8.33 -5.84 16.77
C SER A 117 6.80 -5.82 16.59
N SER A 118 6.15 -4.70 16.90
CA SER A 118 4.70 -4.51 16.72
C SER A 118 4.22 -4.55 15.26
N LEU A 119 5.14 -4.42 14.30
CA LEU A 119 4.87 -4.45 12.87
C LEU A 119 4.99 -5.86 12.28
N PHE A 120 5.65 -6.79 12.95
CA PHE A 120 5.75 -8.18 12.53
C PHE A 120 4.65 -9.01 13.21
N ARG A 121 3.78 -9.63 12.40
CA ARG A 121 2.79 -10.61 12.86
C ARG A 121 3.25 -11.98 12.39
N ASP A 122 3.46 -12.89 13.33
CA ASP A 122 4.00 -14.23 13.05
C ASP A 122 5.35 -14.16 12.28
N GLY A 123 6.22 -13.23 12.68
CA GLY A 123 7.54 -13.01 12.06
C GLY A 123 7.49 -12.37 10.68
N LYS A 124 6.36 -11.76 10.30
CA LYS A 124 6.12 -11.24 8.95
C LYS A 124 5.41 -9.90 8.94
N LEU A 125 5.87 -9.00 8.10
CA LEU A 125 5.25 -7.71 7.81
C LEU A 125 4.82 -7.67 6.35
N ARG A 126 3.58 -7.25 6.09
CA ARG A 126 3.09 -7.01 4.74
C ARG A 126 3.17 -5.54 4.40
N LEU A 127 3.97 -5.21 3.39
CA LEU A 127 4.07 -3.88 2.82
C LEU A 127 3.29 -3.84 1.51
N ARG A 128 2.42 -2.85 1.36
CA ARG A 128 1.61 -2.63 0.16
C ARG A 128 1.79 -1.20 -0.32
N CYS A 129 1.99 -1.03 -1.63
CA CYS A 129 1.82 0.23 -2.31
C CYS A 129 0.53 0.21 -3.12
N LEU A 130 -0.32 1.22 -2.94
CA LEU A 130 -1.59 1.39 -3.64
C LEU A 130 -1.50 2.62 -4.56
N ALA A 131 -1.66 2.38 -5.86
CA ALA A 131 -1.72 3.39 -6.91
C ALA A 131 -3.18 3.71 -7.26
N THR A 132 -3.54 5.00 -7.21
CA THR A 132 -4.89 5.49 -7.50
C THR A 132 -4.87 6.68 -8.44
N GLN A 133 -5.83 6.72 -9.38
CA GLN A 133 -6.04 7.88 -10.25
C GLN A 133 -7.54 8.15 -10.34
N PHE A 134 -7.98 9.20 -9.64
CA PHE A 134 -9.40 9.51 -9.44
C PHE A 134 -10.19 8.26 -9.01
N THR A 135 -11.37 8.04 -9.60
CA THR A 135 -12.17 6.82 -9.46
C THR A 135 -11.95 5.82 -10.61
N LEU A 136 -11.02 6.10 -11.52
CA LEU A 136 -10.84 5.35 -12.76
C LEU A 136 -9.83 4.21 -12.60
N TYR A 137 -8.72 4.46 -11.92
CA TYR A 137 -7.66 3.47 -11.73
C TYR A 137 -7.40 3.21 -10.25
N ARG A 138 -7.29 1.92 -9.89
CA ARG A 138 -6.95 1.47 -8.54
C ARG A 138 -6.26 0.12 -8.59
N GLN A 139 -4.94 0.10 -8.40
CA GLN A 139 -4.13 -1.11 -8.43
C GLN A 139 -3.07 -1.08 -7.33
N SER A 140 -2.51 -2.24 -6.98
CA SER A 140 -1.51 -2.32 -5.90
C SER A 140 -0.49 -3.41 -6.12
N ALA A 141 0.69 -3.21 -5.53
CA ALA A 141 1.71 -4.23 -5.36
C ALA A 141 1.98 -4.46 -3.87
N GLU A 142 2.28 -5.71 -3.53
CA GLU A 142 2.49 -6.15 -2.15
C GLU A 142 3.76 -7.00 -2.07
N VAL A 143 4.50 -6.85 -0.98
CA VAL A 143 5.63 -7.68 -0.64
C VAL A 143 5.57 -8.02 0.84
N ASP A 144 5.99 -9.22 1.15
CA ASP A 144 6.06 -9.70 2.52
C ASP A 144 7.52 -9.70 2.98
N ILE A 145 7.80 -8.97 4.05
CA ILE A 145 9.11 -8.81 4.68
C ILE A 145 9.17 -9.70 5.92
N GLN A 146 10.25 -10.45 6.08
CA GLN A 146 10.46 -11.36 7.20
C GLN A 146 11.28 -10.69 8.32
N GLU A 147 10.95 -11.02 9.57
CA GLU A 147 11.80 -10.71 10.71
C GLU A 147 13.01 -11.66 10.68
N ASP A 148 14.21 -11.10 10.86
CA ASP A 148 15.42 -11.89 10.97
C ASP A 148 15.54 -12.42 12.40
N ILE A 149 14.83 -13.53 12.66
CA ILE A 149 14.87 -14.22 13.94
C ILE A 149 16.07 -15.18 13.90
N PRO A 150 17.11 -14.97 14.72
CA PRO A 150 18.24 -15.89 14.77
C PRO A 150 17.75 -17.27 15.20
N GLN A 151 18.08 -18.30 14.43
CA GLN A 151 17.81 -19.67 14.86
C GLN A 151 18.69 -19.99 16.06
N LEU A 152 18.08 -20.09 17.24
CA LEU A 152 18.78 -20.61 18.40
C LEU A 152 19.07 -22.09 18.15
N ALA A 153 20.34 -22.41 17.88
CA ALA A 153 20.74 -23.80 17.70
C ALA A 153 20.38 -24.61 18.96
N HIS A 154 19.79 -25.78 18.78
CA HIS A 154 19.71 -26.76 19.85
C HIS A 154 21.15 -27.20 20.20
N VAL A 155 21.69 -26.66 21.30
CA VAL A 155 22.96 -27.14 21.83
C VAL A 155 22.72 -28.54 22.38
N MET A 156 23.28 -29.56 21.72
CA MET A 156 23.40 -30.89 22.28
C MET A 156 24.15 -30.79 23.61
N GLY A 157 23.44 -31.02 24.72
CA GLY A 157 24.08 -31.19 26.02
C GLY A 157 25.02 -32.40 25.97
N PRO A 158 26.12 -32.40 26.76
CA PRO A 158 27.03 -33.53 26.81
C PRO A 158 26.26 -34.81 27.20
N THR A 159 26.35 -35.84 26.36
CA THR A 159 25.86 -37.19 26.67
C THR A 159 26.53 -37.65 27.96
N PRO A 160 25.77 -38.01 29.02
CA PRO A 160 26.37 -38.55 30.23
C PRO A 160 27.07 -39.88 29.89
N PRO A 161 28.28 -40.14 30.44
CA PRO A 161 28.96 -41.40 30.21
C PRO A 161 28.12 -42.55 30.74
N ALA A 162 28.06 -43.63 29.97
CA ALA A 162 27.38 -44.85 30.35
C ALA A 162 28.01 -45.41 31.63
N HIS A 163 27.35 -45.18 32.76
CA HIS A 163 27.73 -45.78 34.04
C HIS A 163 26.91 -47.05 34.26
N THR A 164 27.64 -48.14 34.42
CA THR A 164 27.16 -49.47 34.76
C THR A 164 26.41 -49.47 36.10
N ASN A 165 25.27 -50.16 36.08
CA ASN A 165 24.47 -50.71 37.18
C ASN A 165 24.76 -50.20 38.60
N GLY A 166 23.96 -49.22 39.03
CA GLY A 166 23.75 -48.89 40.44
C GLY A 166 22.31 -48.44 40.65
N LYS A 167 21.51 -49.28 41.32
CA LYS A 167 20.12 -48.99 41.67
C LYS A 167 20.09 -47.84 42.70
N LEU A 168 19.81 -46.62 42.24
CA LEU A 168 19.48 -45.50 43.13
C LEU A 168 17.96 -45.39 43.28
N ILE A 169 17.50 -45.61 44.50
CA ILE A 169 16.13 -45.38 44.95
C ILE A 169 15.97 -43.87 45.13
N PHE A 170 15.13 -43.23 44.32
CA PHE A 170 14.74 -41.84 44.51
C PHE A 170 13.51 -41.79 45.43
N TYR A 171 13.66 -41.15 46.60
CA TYR A 171 12.53 -40.74 47.41
C TYR A 171 11.84 -39.55 46.73
N LEU A 172 10.61 -39.75 46.26
CA LEU A 172 9.74 -38.67 45.81
C LEU A 172 9.16 -37.97 47.06
N LEU A 173 9.70 -36.81 47.41
CA LEU A 173 9.01 -35.89 48.31
C LEU A 173 8.01 -35.09 47.47
N PHE A 174 6.75 -35.52 47.50
CA PHE A 174 5.63 -34.71 47.01
C PHE A 174 5.36 -33.60 48.04
N SER A 175 5.73 -32.35 47.74
CA SER A 175 5.12 -31.22 48.45
C SER A 175 3.74 -30.98 47.84
N ASN A 176 2.72 -31.43 48.57
CA ASN A 176 1.33 -31.05 48.35
C ASN A 176 1.18 -29.53 48.48
N SER A 177 0.61 -28.90 47.46
CA SER A 177 -0.05 -27.59 47.57
C SER A 177 -1.33 -27.62 46.73
N ILE A 178 -2.41 -28.10 47.33
CA ILE A 178 -3.80 -27.82 46.92
C ILE A 178 -4.32 -26.74 47.89
N SER A 179 -4.88 -25.64 47.37
CA SER A 179 -6.24 -25.14 47.73
C SER A 179 -6.47 -23.62 47.60
N TYR A 180 -7.47 -23.30 46.78
CA TYR A 180 -8.58 -22.33 46.90
C TYR A 180 -8.27 -20.82 47.05
N CYS A 181 -9.05 -19.88 46.48
CA CYS A 181 -10.45 -19.91 45.99
C CYS A 181 -10.59 -19.80 44.47
#